data_AF-A0A6A5DV12-F1
#
_entry.id   AF-A0A6A5DV12-F1
#
_cell.length_a   1.000
_cell.length_b   1.000
_cell.length_c   1.000
_cell.angle_alpha   90.00
_cell.angle_beta   90.00
_cell.angle_gamma   90.00
#
_symmetry.space_group_name_H-M   'P 1'
#
loop_
_entity.id
_entity.type
_entity.pdbx_description
1 polymer ?
#
loop_
_entity_poly.entity_id
_entity_poly.type
_entity_poly.pdbx_seq_one_letter_code
_entity_poly.pdbx_strand_id
1 'polypeptide(L)'
;MVNYEVTVSTGKLVGAATFNDVFIKLVGTDGESERVKRTLPPTSGTVVVKSPEGDTYNFPVYRWITDSEVHLFREGTALRVFEDDNYFGRLCRQKELDQREKDYCWDVYAEGIPHCMKATDPLSLPCEVRFSFTKKTEFFYTAATGLTNFNLRVWLIARRTGQTLMISIGCSAANGLTYQTMSRNIGRRTPLAATAVSKWNQPHVDQTLFSSAG
;
A
#
# COMPACT_ATOMS: atom_id res chain seq x y z
N MET A 1 15.40 -4.92 42.75
CA MET A 1 15.06 -4.34 41.44
C MET A 1 15.62 -5.26 40.38
N VAL A 2 14.77 -5.88 39.59
CA VAL A 2 15.14 -6.89 38.57
C VAL A 2 15.41 -6.13 37.27
N ASN A 3 16.61 -6.26 36.71
CA ASN A 3 17.02 -5.51 35.52
C ASN A 3 16.79 -6.34 34.25
N TYR A 4 15.98 -5.82 33.33
CA TYR A 4 15.76 -6.40 32.01
C TYR A 4 16.53 -5.62 30.95
N GLU A 5 17.25 -6.33 30.08
CA GLU A 5 17.88 -5.73 28.91
C GLU A 5 16.88 -5.71 27.75
N VAL A 6 16.54 -4.53 27.23
CA VAL A 6 15.61 -4.39 26.09
C VAL A 6 16.39 -3.87 24.90
N THR A 7 16.51 -4.71 23.87
CA THR A 7 17.09 -4.36 22.57
C THR A 7 15.97 -4.15 21.56
N VAL A 8 15.99 -3.04 20.83
CA VAL A 8 15.03 -2.78 19.76
C VAL A 8 15.76 -2.58 18.45
N SER A 9 15.26 -3.22 17.41
CA SER A 9 15.79 -3.10 16.05
C SER A 9 14.78 -2.39 15.13
N THR A 10 15.33 -1.70 14.13
CA THR A 10 14.60 -0.90 13.14
C THR A 10 14.66 -1.58 11.77
N GLY A 11 13.54 -1.59 11.06
CA GLY A 11 13.48 -2.04 9.68
C GLY A 11 14.32 -1.16 8.76
N LYS A 12 14.94 -1.78 7.74
CA LYS A 12 15.86 -1.09 6.82
C LYS A 12 15.15 -0.35 5.68
N LEU A 13 13.82 -0.28 5.69
CA LEU A 13 13.06 0.36 4.61
C LEU A 13 13.18 1.88 4.70
N VAL A 14 13.25 2.54 3.54
CA VAL A 14 13.23 4.01 3.47
C VAL A 14 11.93 4.51 4.09
N GLY A 15 12.05 5.41 5.07
CA GLY A 15 10.90 5.92 5.81
C GLY A 15 10.37 4.99 6.89
N ALA A 16 11.03 3.85 7.20
CA ALA A 16 10.80 3.09 8.45
C ALA A 16 11.13 3.92 9.71
N ALA A 17 11.55 5.15 9.47
CA ALA A 17 12.01 6.10 10.44
C ALA A 17 10.92 6.98 11.08
N THR A 18 11.13 7.34 12.35
CA THR A 18 10.27 8.10 13.26
C THR A 18 11.16 8.97 14.14
N PHE A 19 10.69 10.17 14.40
CA PHE A 19 11.32 11.11 15.34
C PHE A 19 10.50 11.20 16.64
N ASN A 20 9.44 10.40 16.77
CA ASN A 20 8.56 10.39 17.92
C ASN A 20 9.18 9.61 19.07
N ASP A 21 8.82 10.00 20.30
CA ASP A 21 9.20 9.28 21.51
C ASP A 21 8.45 7.95 21.59
N VAL A 22 9.19 6.85 21.74
CA VAL A 22 8.61 5.51 21.90
C VAL A 22 8.68 5.10 23.37
N PHE A 23 7.58 4.57 23.90
CA PHE A 23 7.50 4.07 25.27
C PHE A 23 7.23 2.57 25.26
N ILE A 24 8.01 1.81 26.01
CA ILE A 24 7.85 0.36 26.12
C ILE A 24 7.43 0.02 27.55
N LYS A 25 6.45 -0.88 27.67
CA LYS A 25 5.97 -1.43 28.93
C LYS A 25 5.96 -2.95 28.82
N LEU A 26 6.65 -3.62 29.73
CA LEU A 26 6.64 -5.07 29.83
C LEU A 26 5.50 -5.51 30.75
N VAL A 27 4.76 -6.53 30.33
CA VAL A 27 3.62 -7.07 31.07
C VAL A 27 3.82 -8.58 31.16
N GLY A 28 3.86 -9.10 32.39
CA GLY A 28 4.03 -10.52 32.68
C GLY A 28 3.03 -11.00 33.73
N THR A 29 3.15 -12.26 34.14
CA THR A 29 2.31 -12.86 35.19
C THR A 29 2.49 -12.19 36.54
N ASP A 30 3.72 -11.76 36.84
CA ASP A 30 4.10 -11.21 38.14
C ASP A 30 3.84 -9.70 38.25
N GLY A 31 3.26 -9.11 37.19
CA GLY A 31 2.87 -7.71 37.14
C GLY A 31 3.38 -6.99 35.89
N GLU A 32 3.40 -5.67 36.00
CA GLU A 32 3.73 -4.77 34.89
C GLU A 32 4.92 -3.88 35.25
N SER A 33 5.78 -3.60 34.27
CA SER A 33 6.87 -2.64 34.44
C SER A 33 6.36 -1.20 34.37
N GLU A 34 7.18 -0.27 34.85
CA GLU A 34 7.02 1.15 34.51
C GLU A 34 7.21 1.36 32.99
N ARG A 35 6.62 2.45 32.47
CA ARG A 35 6.81 2.85 31.08
C ARG A 35 8.20 3.46 30.93
N VAL A 36 9.05 2.80 30.15
CA VAL A 36 10.39 3.30 29.88
C VAL A 36 10.40 4.03 28.55
N LYS A 37 10.69 5.32 28.59
CA LYS A 37 10.95 6.12 27.39
C LYS A 37 12.21 5.60 26.72
N ARG A 38 12.13 5.37 25.42
CA ARG A 38 13.23 4.94 24.59
C ARG A 38 13.36 5.92 23.43
N THR A 39 14.46 6.66 23.44
CA THR A 39 14.92 7.44 22.28
C THR A 39 15.53 6.44 21.30
N LEU A 40 14.69 5.69 20.59
CA LEU A 40 15.16 4.70 19.65
C LEU A 40 15.30 5.32 18.28
N PRO A 41 16.32 4.92 17.51
CA PRO A 41 16.18 4.99 16.09
C PRO A 41 14.99 4.07 15.71
N PRO A 42 14.36 4.38 14.60
CA PRO A 42 12.90 4.32 14.57
C PRO A 42 12.23 2.99 14.21
N THR A 43 11.04 2.70 14.74
CA THR A 43 10.53 1.32 14.82
C THR A 43 9.56 0.90 13.71
N SER A 44 10.01 -0.12 12.98
CA SER A 44 9.26 -1.32 12.58
C SER A 44 10.29 -2.45 12.50
N GLY A 45 10.52 -3.18 13.59
CA GLY A 45 11.53 -4.24 13.66
C GLY A 45 11.37 -5.12 14.90
N THR A 46 12.38 -5.91 15.24
CA THR A 46 12.28 -6.90 16.33
C THR A 46 12.63 -6.27 17.68
N VAL A 47 11.82 -6.54 18.70
CA VAL A 47 12.11 -6.21 20.11
C VAL A 47 12.56 -7.49 20.82
N VAL A 48 13.72 -7.45 21.48
CA VAL A 48 14.27 -8.58 22.22
C VAL A 48 14.46 -8.15 23.67
N VAL A 49 13.94 -8.94 24.60
CA VAL A 49 14.03 -8.69 26.04
C VAL A 49 14.81 -9.85 26.67
N LYS A 50 15.85 -9.55 27.44
CA LYS A 50 16.57 -10.56 28.23
C LYS A 50 16.25 -10.40 29.71
N SER A 51 15.88 -11.51 30.34
CA SER A 51 15.75 -11.58 31.80
C SER A 51 17.12 -11.64 32.46
N PRO A 52 17.25 -11.23 33.73
CA PRO A 52 18.49 -11.42 34.48
C PRO A 52 18.80 -12.90 34.77
N GLU A 53 17.81 -13.78 34.60
CA GLU A 53 17.96 -15.23 34.72
C GLU A 53 18.56 -15.85 33.45
N GLY A 54 18.68 -15.07 32.36
CA GLY A 54 19.30 -15.48 31.09
C GLY A 54 18.30 -15.85 29.99
N ASP A 55 17.00 -15.85 30.27
CA ASP A 55 15.98 -16.12 29.27
C ASP A 55 15.83 -14.96 28.30
N THR A 56 15.60 -15.29 27.02
CA THR A 56 15.43 -14.31 25.96
C THR A 56 14.02 -14.42 25.38
N TYR A 57 13.30 -13.32 25.43
CA TYR A 57 11.95 -13.17 24.90
C TYR A 57 11.99 -12.35 23.62
N ASN A 58 11.43 -12.89 22.55
CA ASN A 58 11.45 -12.25 21.25
C ASN A 58 10.05 -11.74 20.89
N PHE A 59 9.95 -10.50 20.45
CA PHE A 59 8.71 -9.86 20.04
C PHE A 59 8.88 -9.37 18.59
N PRO A 60 8.44 -10.15 17.60
CA PRO A 60 8.52 -9.77 16.20
C PRO A 60 7.49 -8.68 15.89
N VAL A 61 7.95 -7.43 15.70
CA VAL A 61 7.09 -6.29 15.31
C VAL A 61 7.39 -5.91 13.86
N TYR A 62 6.90 -6.74 12.94
CA TYR A 62 6.99 -6.51 11.50
C TYR A 62 5.79 -5.72 10.97
N ARG A 63 5.37 -4.68 11.71
CA ARG A 63 4.22 -3.83 11.40
C ARG A 63 4.58 -2.35 11.53
N TRP A 64 4.03 -1.53 10.65
CA TRP A 64 4.07 -0.07 10.71
C TRP A 64 3.19 0.45 11.84
N ILE A 65 3.77 1.25 12.73
CA ILE A 65 3.05 1.98 13.78
C ILE A 65 2.99 3.45 13.35
N THR A 66 1.79 3.93 13.07
CA THR A 66 1.56 5.28 12.52
C THR A 66 0.76 6.20 13.45
N ASP A 67 0.19 5.66 14.51
CA ASP A 67 -0.64 6.39 15.47
C ASP A 67 0.05 6.51 16.84
N SER A 68 -0.63 7.18 17.78
CA SER A 68 -0.21 7.31 19.18
C SER A 68 -0.87 6.27 20.10
N GLU A 69 -1.53 5.26 19.53
CA GLU A 69 -2.27 4.27 20.29
C GLU A 69 -1.34 3.24 20.94
N VAL A 70 -1.86 2.56 21.95
CA VAL A 70 -1.11 1.50 22.64
C VAL A 70 -1.25 0.20 21.85
N HIS A 71 -0.17 -0.19 21.17
CA HIS A 71 -0.07 -1.47 20.49
C HIS A 71 0.42 -2.56 21.44
N LEU A 72 -0.25 -3.70 21.42
CA LEU A 72 0.10 -4.86 22.23
C LEU A 72 0.71 -5.94 21.33
N PHE A 73 1.88 -6.44 21.72
CA PHE A 73 2.59 -7.48 20.98
C PHE A 73 2.77 -8.71 21.87
N ARG A 74 2.54 -9.88 21.28
CA ARG A 74 2.78 -11.17 21.91
C ARG A 74 4.20 -11.65 21.64
N GLU A 75 4.67 -12.57 22.47
CA GLU A 75 5.95 -13.26 22.24
C GLU A 75 5.89 -14.04 20.91
N GLY A 76 7.04 -14.16 20.25
CA GLY A 76 7.20 -14.62 18.87
C GLY A 76 6.82 -16.09 18.63
N THR A 77 6.60 -16.88 19.67
CA THR A 77 6.13 -18.26 19.56
C THR A 77 4.76 -18.29 18.88
N ALA A 78 4.65 -19.01 17.76
CA ALA A 78 3.41 -19.14 17.03
C ALA A 78 2.45 -20.08 17.76
N LEU A 79 1.36 -19.54 18.30
CA LEU A 79 0.34 -20.30 19.02
C LEU A 79 -0.99 -20.32 18.26
N ARG A 80 -1.64 -21.48 18.25
CA ARG A 80 -3.02 -21.64 17.78
C ARG A 80 -3.99 -21.07 18.82
N VAL A 81 -5.25 -20.88 18.42
CA VAL A 81 -6.29 -20.29 19.28
C VAL A 81 -6.48 -21.07 20.58
N PHE A 82 -6.37 -22.40 20.54
CA PHE A 82 -6.55 -23.28 21.69
C PHE A 82 -5.28 -23.54 22.51
N GLU A 83 -4.11 -23.15 21.99
CA GLU A 83 -2.82 -23.25 22.70
C GLU A 83 -2.50 -21.96 23.48
N ASP A 84 -3.23 -20.88 23.19
CA ASP A 84 -3.07 -19.60 23.85
C ASP A 84 -3.83 -19.61 25.18
N ASP A 85 -3.19 -20.09 26.24
CA ASP A 85 -3.76 -20.14 27.59
C ASP A 85 -3.63 -18.82 28.35
N ASN A 86 -2.76 -17.91 27.87
CA ASN A 86 -2.53 -16.63 28.50
C ASN A 86 -3.68 -15.65 28.18
N TYR A 87 -4.28 -15.06 29.22
CA TYR A 87 -5.31 -14.02 29.06
C TYR A 87 -4.86 -12.87 28.14
N PHE A 88 -3.61 -12.40 28.30
CA PHE A 88 -3.08 -11.33 27.46
C PHE A 88 -2.87 -11.77 26.01
N GLY A 89 -2.48 -13.02 25.77
CA GLY A 89 -2.34 -13.56 24.40
C GLY A 89 -3.66 -13.55 23.65
N ARG A 90 -4.73 -14.06 24.29
CA ARG A 90 -6.10 -14.02 23.75
C ARG A 90 -6.59 -12.60 23.48
N LEU A 91 -6.37 -11.66 24.42
CA LEU A 91 -6.77 -10.26 24.26
C LEU A 91 -6.03 -9.59 23.10
N CYS A 92 -4.72 -9.79 22.97
CA CYS A 92 -3.92 -9.29 21.86
C CYS A 92 -4.45 -9.83 20.52
N ARG A 93 -4.75 -11.14 20.46
CA ARG A 93 -5.30 -11.78 19.26
C ARG A 93 -6.64 -11.19 18.86
N GLN A 94 -7.56 -11.03 19.81
CA GLN A 94 -8.89 -10.46 19.52
C GLN A 94 -8.77 -9.03 19.00
N LYS A 95 -7.99 -8.18 19.67
CA LYS A 95 -7.75 -6.80 19.22
C LYS A 95 -7.14 -6.72 17.83
N GLU A 96 -6.18 -7.60 17.53
CA GLU A 96 -5.59 -7.67 16.19
C GLU A 96 -6.64 -8.06 15.14
N LEU A 97 -7.45 -9.08 15.41
CA LEU A 97 -8.50 -9.54 14.49
C LEU A 97 -9.57 -8.46 14.26
N ASP A 98 -10.04 -7.81 15.32
CA ASP A 98 -11.02 -6.73 15.23
C ASP A 98 -10.51 -5.55 14.38
N GLN A 99 -9.21 -5.24 14.48
CA GLN A 99 -8.60 -4.21 13.66
C GLN A 99 -8.43 -4.69 12.20
N ARG A 100 -8.00 -5.93 11.99
CA ARG A 100 -7.83 -6.47 10.63
C ARG A 100 -9.15 -6.62 9.88
N GLU A 101 -10.24 -6.96 10.55
CA GLU A 101 -11.56 -7.02 9.95
C GLU A 101 -11.97 -5.64 9.37
N LYS A 102 -11.64 -4.55 10.08
CA LYS A 102 -11.88 -3.18 9.62
C LYS A 102 -10.93 -2.77 8.49
N ASP A 103 -9.65 -3.10 8.62
CA ASP A 103 -8.61 -2.69 7.67
C ASP A 103 -8.69 -3.45 6.34
N TYR A 104 -9.09 -4.73 6.37
CA TYR A 104 -9.06 -5.65 5.23
C TYR A 104 -10.47 -6.12 4.85
N CYS A 105 -11.22 -5.21 4.22
CA CYS A 105 -12.57 -5.50 3.74
C CYS A 105 -12.57 -6.05 2.31
N TRP A 106 -13.55 -6.91 2.02
CA TRP A 106 -13.84 -7.37 0.66
C TRP A 106 -14.66 -6.34 -0.12
N ASP A 107 -14.44 -6.30 -1.43
CA ASP A 107 -15.20 -5.50 -2.39
C ASP A 107 -15.47 -6.29 -3.67
N VAL A 108 -16.53 -5.92 -4.38
CA VAL A 108 -16.92 -6.55 -5.64
C VAL A 108 -16.47 -5.65 -6.78
N TYR A 109 -15.44 -6.08 -7.51
CA TYR A 109 -15.00 -5.36 -8.70
C TYR A 109 -16.01 -5.47 -9.85
N ALA A 110 -16.45 -6.71 -10.16
CA ALA A 110 -17.48 -7.01 -11.14
C ALA A 110 -18.12 -8.38 -10.85
N GLU A 111 -19.38 -8.57 -11.26
CA GLU A 111 -20.08 -9.83 -11.07
C GLU A 111 -19.36 -11.00 -11.80
N GLY A 112 -19.25 -12.14 -11.15
CA GLY A 112 -18.55 -13.33 -11.66
C GLY A 112 -17.02 -13.30 -11.52
N ILE A 113 -16.43 -12.19 -11.05
CA ILE A 113 -14.99 -12.09 -10.74
C ILE A 113 -14.79 -12.30 -9.23
N PRO A 114 -13.70 -12.98 -8.79
CA PRO A 114 -13.37 -13.08 -7.37
C PRO A 114 -13.32 -11.70 -6.69
N HIS A 115 -13.86 -11.63 -5.47
CA HIS A 115 -13.81 -10.43 -4.65
C HIS A 115 -12.37 -9.93 -4.48
N CYS A 116 -12.21 -8.62 -4.42
CA CYS A 116 -10.92 -7.97 -4.22
C CYS A 116 -10.91 -7.22 -2.88
N MET A 117 -9.77 -6.60 -2.56
CA MET A 117 -9.66 -5.74 -1.38
C MET A 117 -10.35 -4.41 -1.66
N LYS A 118 -11.17 -3.96 -0.72
CA LYS A 118 -11.80 -2.64 -0.75
C LYS A 118 -10.76 -1.53 -0.66
N ALA A 119 -10.48 -0.88 -1.78
CA ALA A 119 -9.58 0.27 -1.84
C ALA A 119 -9.87 1.10 -3.09
N THR A 120 -10.06 2.41 -2.91
CA THR A 120 -10.22 3.35 -4.03
C THR A 120 -8.87 3.73 -4.62
N ASP A 121 -7.89 3.95 -3.74
CA ASP A 121 -6.58 4.46 -4.09
C ASP A 121 -5.46 3.65 -3.43
N PRO A 122 -4.25 3.61 -4.02
CA PRO A 122 -3.08 2.96 -3.39
C PRO A 122 -2.71 3.54 -2.01
N LEU A 123 -3.18 4.76 -1.69
CA LEU A 123 -2.98 5.38 -0.38
C LEU A 123 -4.03 4.97 0.66
N SER A 124 -5.21 4.52 0.21
CA SER A 124 -6.29 4.02 1.08
C SER A 124 -6.00 2.61 1.61
N LEU A 125 -5.02 1.92 1.03
CA LEU A 125 -4.55 0.63 1.50
C LEU A 125 -3.85 0.74 2.86
N PRO A 126 -3.98 -0.27 3.73
CA PRO A 126 -3.19 -0.37 4.94
C PRO A 126 -1.69 -0.27 4.64
N CYS A 127 -0.93 0.42 5.50
CA CYS A 127 0.52 0.66 5.31
C CYS A 127 1.32 -0.62 5.05
N GLU A 128 0.90 -1.73 5.67
CA GLU A 128 1.48 -3.07 5.52
C GLU A 128 1.54 -3.58 4.08
N VAL A 129 0.49 -3.34 3.31
CA VAL A 129 0.33 -3.90 1.95
C VAL A 129 0.70 -2.89 0.85
N ARG A 130 1.03 -1.66 1.24
CA ARG A 130 1.50 -0.63 0.31
C ARG A 130 2.91 -0.92 -0.15
N PHE A 131 3.22 -0.51 -1.38
CA PHE A 131 4.62 -0.54 -1.84
C PHE A 131 5.48 0.36 -0.96
N SER A 132 6.64 -0.17 -0.57
CA SER A 132 7.73 0.63 -0.02
C SER A 132 8.12 1.73 -1.00
N PHE A 133 8.71 2.81 -0.48
CA PHE A 133 9.17 3.93 -1.31
C PHE A 133 10.07 3.46 -2.47
N THR A 134 11.00 2.54 -2.19
CA THR A 134 11.91 1.97 -3.19
C THR A 134 11.15 1.22 -4.27
N LYS A 135 10.26 0.30 -3.89
CA LYS A 135 9.48 -0.50 -4.85
C LYS A 135 8.55 0.37 -5.70
N LYS A 136 7.96 1.40 -5.10
CA LYS A 136 7.13 2.38 -5.81
C LYS A 136 7.96 3.10 -6.88
N THR A 137 9.15 3.57 -6.52
CA THR A 137 10.06 4.28 -7.44
C THR A 137 10.53 3.40 -8.59
N GLU A 138 10.95 2.16 -8.29
CA GLU A 138 11.37 1.18 -9.30
C GLU A 138 10.24 0.85 -10.28
N PHE A 139 9.03 0.64 -9.75
CA PHE A 139 7.85 0.34 -10.55
C PHE A 139 7.53 1.49 -11.53
N PHE A 140 7.46 2.74 -11.04
CA PHE A 140 7.19 3.90 -11.89
C PHE A 140 8.28 4.13 -12.93
N TYR A 141 9.55 3.98 -12.54
CA TYR A 141 10.67 4.13 -13.46
C TYR A 141 10.62 3.08 -14.59
N THR A 142 10.33 1.82 -14.23
CA THR A 142 10.21 0.72 -15.19
C THR A 142 9.02 0.94 -16.14
N ALA A 143 7.86 1.35 -15.62
CA ALA A 143 6.68 1.65 -16.41
C ALA A 143 6.92 2.81 -17.38
N ALA A 144 7.53 3.90 -16.90
CA ALA A 144 7.88 5.05 -17.73
C ALA A 144 8.87 4.67 -18.84
N THR A 145 9.89 3.88 -18.51
CA THR A 145 10.90 3.42 -19.48
C THR A 145 10.30 2.46 -20.51
N GLY A 146 9.39 1.56 -20.11
CA GLY A 146 8.65 0.69 -21.03
C GLY A 146 7.81 1.50 -22.02
N LEU A 147 7.09 2.51 -21.53
CA LEU A 147 6.24 3.37 -22.36
C LEU A 147 7.06 4.23 -23.33
N THR A 148 8.15 4.85 -22.87
CA THR A 148 9.02 5.66 -23.74
C THR A 148 9.69 4.81 -24.81
N ASN A 149 10.19 3.62 -24.45
CA ASN A 149 10.77 2.68 -25.42
C ASN A 149 9.74 2.21 -26.45
N PHE A 150 8.51 1.91 -26.03
CA PHE A 150 7.43 1.54 -26.94
C PHE A 150 7.13 2.68 -27.91
N ASN A 151 6.94 3.91 -27.40
CA ASN A 151 6.63 5.09 -28.22
C ASN A 151 7.76 5.43 -29.20
N LEU A 152 9.02 5.35 -28.78
CA LEU A 152 10.17 5.56 -29.65
C LEU A 152 10.23 4.53 -30.77
N ARG A 153 9.96 3.24 -30.48
CA ARG A 153 9.91 2.19 -31.49
C ARG A 153 8.79 2.42 -32.51
N VAL A 154 7.58 2.72 -32.02
CA VAL A 154 6.43 3.05 -32.88
C VAL A 154 6.75 4.25 -33.78
N TRP A 155 7.37 5.29 -33.22
CA TRP A 155 7.80 6.46 -33.98
C TRP A 155 8.85 6.14 -35.05
N LEU A 156 9.87 5.33 -34.71
CA LEU A 156 10.89 4.88 -35.66
C LEU A 156 10.30 4.05 -36.81
N ILE A 157 9.37 3.14 -36.51
CA ILE A 157 8.69 2.30 -37.51
C ILE A 157 7.89 3.17 -38.48
N ALA A 158 7.11 4.10 -37.97
CA ALA A 158 6.31 5.00 -38.80
C ALA A 158 7.17 5.93 -39.66
N ARG A 159 8.27 6.45 -39.10
CA ARG A 159 9.24 7.26 -39.85
C ARG A 159 9.90 6.46 -40.98
N ARG A 160 10.16 5.17 -40.79
CA ARG A 160 10.77 4.28 -41.79
C ARG A 160 9.79 3.87 -42.90
N THR A 161 8.51 3.69 -42.56
CA THR A 161 7.47 3.24 -43.50
C THR A 161 6.74 4.38 -44.22
N GLY A 162 6.99 5.64 -43.85
CA GLY A 162 6.36 6.81 -44.47
C GLY A 162 4.87 6.96 -44.17
N GLN A 163 4.34 6.20 -43.21
CA GLN A 163 2.92 6.24 -42.83
C GLN A 163 2.62 7.42 -41.88
N THR A 164 1.43 8.01 -42.03
CA THR A 164 0.92 9.04 -41.11
C THR A 164 0.67 8.44 -39.73
N LEU A 165 1.36 8.95 -38.70
CA LEU A 165 1.09 8.60 -37.31
C LEU A 165 -0.13 9.37 -36.79
N MET A 166 -1.13 8.63 -36.33
CA MET A 166 -2.16 9.13 -35.42
C MET A 166 -1.66 8.88 -34.00
N ILE A 167 -1.32 9.94 -33.27
CA ILE A 167 -0.99 9.84 -31.84
C ILE A 167 -2.24 10.30 -31.08
N SER A 168 -2.87 9.39 -30.33
CA SER A 168 -3.88 9.74 -29.34
C SER A 168 -3.19 9.90 -27.99
N ILE A 169 -3.08 11.14 -27.48
CA ILE A 169 -2.70 11.40 -26.10
C ILE A 169 -4.00 11.56 -25.31
N GLY A 170 -4.29 10.61 -24.44
CA GLY A 170 -5.39 10.72 -23.47
C GLY A 170 -4.86 11.25 -22.15
N CYS A 171 -5.46 12.32 -21.64
CA CYS A 171 -5.23 12.79 -20.28
C CYS A 171 -6.48 12.45 -19.45
N SER A 172 -6.32 11.63 -18.42
CA SER A 172 -7.40 11.33 -17.46
C SER A 172 -7.34 12.34 -16.33
N ALA A 173 -8.13 13.41 -16.41
CA ALA A 173 -8.49 14.17 -15.22
C ALA A 173 -9.64 13.44 -14.52
N ALA A 174 -9.67 13.47 -13.19
CA ALA A 174 -10.50 12.63 -12.32
C ALA A 174 -12.01 12.58 -12.63
N ASN A 175 -12.54 13.42 -13.53
CA ASN A 175 -13.97 13.48 -13.87
C ASN A 175 -14.28 13.37 -15.38
N GLY A 176 -13.39 12.80 -16.20
CA GLY A 176 -13.70 12.50 -17.61
C GLY A 176 -12.47 12.33 -18.50
N LEU A 177 -12.50 11.33 -19.39
CA LEU A 177 -11.46 11.10 -20.39
C LEU A 177 -11.60 12.14 -21.52
N THR A 178 -10.63 13.05 -21.62
CA THR A 178 -10.51 13.94 -22.78
C THR A 178 -9.37 13.41 -23.66
N TYR A 179 -9.72 13.07 -24.91
CA TYR A 179 -8.75 12.64 -25.91
C TYR A 179 -8.48 13.82 -26.86
N GLN A 180 -7.23 14.23 -26.97
CA GLN A 180 -6.79 15.06 -28.09
C GLN A 180 -6.09 14.16 -29.10
N THR A 181 -6.66 14.10 -30.30
CA THR A 181 -6.05 13.43 -31.44
C THR A 181 -5.27 14.46 -32.24
N MET A 182 -3.93 14.35 -32.25
CA MET A 182 -3.09 15.16 -33.13
C MET A 182 -2.55 14.29 -34.25
N SER A 183 -2.92 14.60 -35.49
CA SER A 183 -2.35 13.98 -36.69
C SER A 183 -1.29 14.90 -37.28
N ARG A 184 -0.05 14.41 -37.44
CA ARG A 184 0.99 15.13 -38.20
C ARG A 184 1.47 14.26 -39.35
N ASN A 185 1.24 14.75 -40.57
CA ASN A 185 1.71 14.09 -41.78
C ASN A 185 3.21 14.39 -41.97
N ILE A 186 4.06 13.37 -41.90
CA ILE A 186 5.53 13.53 -41.89
C ILE A 186 6.07 13.96 -43.29
N GLY A 187 5.27 13.83 -44.36
CA GLY A 187 5.69 14.03 -45.75
C GLY A 187 5.33 15.36 -46.44
N ARG A 188 4.56 16.29 -45.84
CA ARG A 188 4.27 17.61 -46.45
C ARG A 188 4.41 18.74 -45.44
N ARG A 189 5.16 19.79 -45.81
CA ARG A 189 5.19 21.09 -45.10
C ARG A 189 3.86 21.82 -45.33
N THR A 190 2.82 21.43 -44.59
CA THR A 190 1.60 22.24 -44.46
C THR A 190 1.34 22.51 -42.98
N PRO A 191 0.79 23.69 -42.63
CA PRO A 191 0.63 24.10 -41.24
C PRO A 191 -0.35 23.19 -40.48
N LEU A 192 -0.16 23.13 -39.15
CA LEU A 192 -0.99 22.41 -38.19
C LEU A 192 -2.46 22.84 -38.34
N ALA A 193 -3.34 21.92 -38.74
CA ALA A 193 -4.78 22.06 -38.55
C ALA A 193 -5.16 21.23 -37.33
N ALA A 194 -5.40 21.89 -36.20
CA ALA A 194 -6.00 21.24 -35.04
C ALA A 194 -7.51 21.11 -35.28
N THR A 195 -8.00 19.90 -35.51
CA THR A 195 -9.44 19.63 -35.51
C THR A 195 -9.80 19.08 -34.13
N ALA A 196 -10.50 19.87 -33.32
CA ALA A 196 -11.11 19.37 -32.10
C ALA A 196 -12.34 18.54 -32.51
N VAL A 197 -12.23 17.21 -32.50
CA VAL A 197 -13.40 16.33 -32.60
C VAL A 197 -13.98 16.19 -31.20
N SER A 198 -15.02 16.97 -30.90
CA SER A 198 -15.82 16.75 -29.70
C SER A 198 -16.97 15.80 -30.05
N LYS A 199 -17.18 14.81 -29.18
CA LYS A 199 -18.17 13.71 -29.22
C LYS A 199 -17.78 12.49 -30.05
N TRP A 200 -17.28 11.49 -29.33
CA TRP A 200 -17.79 10.14 -29.49
C TRP A 200 -18.81 9.90 -28.37
N ASN A 201 -20.07 9.68 -28.73
CA ASN A 201 -21.01 9.05 -27.81
C ASN A 201 -20.48 7.64 -27.53
N GLN A 202 -20.42 7.26 -26.25
CA GLN A 202 -20.25 5.86 -25.86
C GLN A 202 -21.34 5.03 -26.56
N PRO A 203 -21.07 3.77 -26.97
CA PRO A 203 -22.15 2.84 -27.21
C PRO A 203 -22.96 2.75 -25.91
N HIS A 204 -24.28 2.96 -26.02
CA HIS A 204 -25.24 2.69 -24.95
C HIS A 204 -24.94 1.30 -24.38
N VAL A 205 -24.39 1.26 -23.16
CA VAL A 205 -24.59 0.11 -22.29
C VAL A 205 -25.93 0.42 -21.62
N ASP A 206 -26.94 -0.37 -21.94
CA ASP A 206 -28.29 -0.22 -21.40
C ASP A 206 -28.26 -0.17 -19.87
N GLN A 207 -28.43 1.04 -19.33
CA GLN A 207 -28.89 1.28 -17.97
C GLN A 207 -30.40 1.45 -18.01
N THR A 208 -31.13 0.36 -18.23
CA THR A 208 -32.55 0.26 -17.84
C THR A 208 -32.80 -1.14 -17.29
N LEU A 209 -33.66 -1.23 -16.25
CA LEU A 209 -33.80 -2.28 -15.23
C LEU A 209 -32.83 -2.05 -14.05
N PHE A 210 -33.14 -1.27 -13.01
CA PHE A 210 -34.39 -1.17 -12.27
C PHE A 210 -34.63 0.28 -11.79
N SER A 211 -35.72 0.91 -12.25
CA SER A 211 -36.43 1.89 -11.42
C SER A 211 -37.50 1.16 -10.65
N SER A 212 -37.45 1.30 -9.33
CA SER A 212 -38.54 1.13 -8.38
C SER A 212 -39.93 1.48 -8.94
N ALA A 213 -40.90 0.60 -8.67
CA ALA A 213 -42.30 0.97 -8.56
C ALA A 213 -42.90 0.19 -7.38
N GLY A 214 -43.52 0.92 -6.44
CA GLY A 214 -44.43 0.38 -5.41
C GLY A 214 -43.77 0.03 -4.09
#